data_AF-A0A1G7ZDG2-F1
#
_entry.id   AF-A0A1G7ZDG2-F1
#
_cell.length_a   1.000
_cell.length_b   1.000
_cell.length_c   1.000
_cell.angle_alpha   90.00
_cell.angle_beta   90.00
_cell.angle_gamma   90.00
#
_symmetry.space_group_name_H-M   'P 1'
#
loop_
_entity.id
_entity.type
_entity.pdbx_description
1 polymer ?
#
loop_
_entity_poly.entity_id
_entity_poly.type
_entity_poly.pdbx_seq_one_letter_code
_entity_poly.pdbx_strand_id
1 'polypeptide(L)'
;MKFRKTAFYIRLNFLVHKIYLSYITSLVKKKKYKLAINSIEKLAGIYSKKYIGLLASNELEKLLIEIGRKTINNQLVFEKKKNKQTNYKILHLATEFYDVGGHTRVVQDWIKHDLDNQYEVLLTNQRAEFNLTLNTKTYKLDPGDYFQKASQLRSFVFEQGFDKVIIHQHMHDVIPTLAFWDSLKKNYNIDIIFYVHSDFRFSLGNIICNKRISYTRKHCQQSKKYRVQGPKDYELPFINKAEKILSKEDTNCLKKKHSINISDKIFMAIGSSYKFKPYKNINFLKEWNEFLKNNNSYTLIIIGCNEEHFYNYCPNELLSNKLKLFGNVTDPTEFYQISDYILNTYPIATGLGFYNGLAFNLAPILSYTGVIVCHNEVNDMFPHEIIEIQQFKSRQEYFEFIENEKYNKKYKRKVYKIIPKFLDKVSLKSWRKELEFIYKDKAIIASNYESKQNDKQNLILTRESLNWFEYNTKDSSSIVLLEELLKSRLSISKNHAIKILALGFLFEPLYTSKAVLKKVKKKLKF
;
A
#
# COMPACT_ATOMS: atom_id res chain seq x y z
N MET A 1 -29.23 5.53 4.95
CA MET A 1 -29.31 4.56 6.07
C MET A 1 -28.01 3.78 6.31
N LYS A 2 -27.54 2.97 5.34
CA LYS A 2 -26.35 2.09 5.48
C LYS A 2 -25.03 2.82 5.80
N PHE A 3 -24.75 3.97 5.18
CA PHE A 3 -23.54 4.75 5.48
C PHE A 3 -23.44 5.20 6.94
N ARG A 4 -24.57 5.54 7.58
CA ARG A 4 -24.61 5.91 9.01
C ARG A 4 -24.23 4.72 9.89
N LYS A 5 -24.65 3.51 9.51
CA LYS A 5 -24.28 2.25 10.19
C LYS A 5 -22.77 2.00 10.09
N THR A 6 -22.19 2.01 8.89
CA THR A 6 -20.74 1.76 8.70
C THR A 6 -19.88 2.81 9.43
N ALA A 7 -20.26 4.09 9.36
CA ALA A 7 -19.56 5.15 10.09
C ALA A 7 -19.63 4.97 11.61
N PHE A 8 -20.74 4.47 12.15
CA PHE A 8 -20.87 4.11 13.57
C PHE A 8 -19.86 3.04 13.98
N TYR A 9 -19.71 1.96 13.21
CA TYR A 9 -18.74 0.89 13.51
C TYR A 9 -17.29 1.36 13.45
N ILE A 10 -16.95 2.24 12.51
CA ILE A 10 -15.62 2.87 12.46
C ILE A 10 -15.37 3.72 13.72
N ARG A 11 -16.35 4.55 14.13
CA ARG A 11 -16.26 5.34 15.37
C ARG A 11 -16.10 4.45 16.61
N LEU A 12 -16.81 3.33 16.65
CA LEU A 12 -16.69 2.36 17.74
C LEU A 12 -15.30 1.72 17.78
N ASN A 13 -14.77 1.29 16.62
CA ASN A 13 -13.39 0.80 16.52
C ASN A 13 -12.37 1.86 16.97
N PHE A 14 -12.56 3.13 16.58
CA PHE A 14 -11.69 4.22 17.03
C PHE A 14 -11.72 4.41 18.56
N LEU A 15 -12.89 4.28 19.20
CA LEU A 15 -12.98 4.33 20.66
C LEU A 15 -12.24 3.14 21.31
N VAL A 16 -12.40 1.94 20.75
CA VAL A 16 -11.67 0.75 21.22
C VAL A 16 -10.16 0.93 21.04
N HIS A 17 -9.71 1.57 19.96
CA HIS A 17 -8.31 1.95 19.80
C HIS A 17 -7.80 2.83 20.96
N LYS A 18 -8.58 3.81 21.45
CA LYS A 18 -8.19 4.62 22.62
C LYS A 18 -8.11 3.82 23.93
N ILE A 19 -8.92 2.77 24.08
CA ILE A 19 -8.81 1.83 25.21
C ILE A 19 -7.49 1.07 25.13
N TYR A 20 -7.18 0.50 23.96
CA TYR A 20 -5.91 -0.18 23.73
C TYR A 20 -4.72 0.75 23.97
N LEU A 21 -4.79 1.99 23.50
CA LEU A 21 -3.74 2.99 23.74
C LEU A 21 -3.51 3.22 25.25
N SER A 22 -4.59 3.35 26.02
CA SER A 22 -4.50 3.50 27.48
C SER A 22 -3.87 2.28 28.15
N TYR A 23 -4.24 1.08 27.70
CA TYR A 23 -3.66 -0.18 28.19
C TYR A 23 -2.16 -0.27 27.88
N ILE A 24 -1.75 -0.03 26.62
CA ILE A 24 -0.35 -0.09 26.20
C ILE A 24 0.46 0.98 26.94
N THR A 25 -0.08 2.18 27.11
CA THR A 25 0.54 3.23 27.94
C THR A 25 0.79 2.74 29.38
N SER A 26 -0.17 2.02 29.98
CA SER A 26 0.01 1.40 31.30
C SER A 26 1.12 0.36 31.32
N LEU A 27 1.24 -0.46 30.28
CA LEU A 27 2.36 -1.41 30.13
C LEU A 27 3.71 -0.70 30.07
N VAL A 28 3.82 0.38 29.29
CA VAL A 28 5.05 1.19 29.17
C VAL A 28 5.42 1.82 30.53
N LYS A 29 4.45 2.40 31.24
CA LYS A 29 4.66 2.95 32.60
C LYS A 29 5.14 1.89 33.59
N LYS A 30 4.62 0.66 33.49
CA LYS A 30 5.03 -0.50 34.31
C LYS A 30 6.30 -1.19 33.79
N LYS A 31 7.00 -0.60 32.82
CA LYS A 31 8.21 -1.17 32.18
C LYS A 31 8.01 -2.55 31.54
N LYS A 32 6.76 -2.93 31.22
CA LYS A 32 6.42 -4.18 30.52
C LYS A 32 6.58 -4.04 29.01
N TYR A 33 7.78 -3.68 28.56
CA TYR A 33 8.04 -3.23 27.18
C TYR A 33 7.78 -4.30 26.12
N LYS A 34 8.21 -5.54 26.34
CA LYS A 34 7.95 -6.65 25.39
C LYS A 34 6.46 -6.83 25.12
N LEU A 35 5.63 -6.81 26.16
CA LEU A 35 4.17 -6.90 26.02
C LEU A 35 3.57 -5.68 25.31
N ALA A 36 4.09 -4.48 25.59
CA ALA A 36 3.66 -3.26 24.90
C ALA A 36 3.96 -3.33 23.39
N ILE A 37 5.19 -3.72 23.01
CA ILE A 37 5.61 -3.87 21.62
C ILE A 37 4.75 -4.91 20.90
N ASN A 38 4.57 -6.11 21.47
CA ASN A 38 3.71 -7.15 20.90
C ASN A 38 2.28 -6.65 20.66
N SER A 39 1.75 -5.86 21.60
CA SER A 39 0.41 -5.29 21.49
C SER A 39 0.33 -4.27 20.36
N ILE A 40 1.35 -3.42 20.21
CA ILE A 40 1.43 -2.41 19.14
C ILE A 40 1.54 -3.08 17.78
N GLU A 41 2.46 -4.03 17.59
CA GLU A 41 2.61 -4.77 16.32
C GLU A 41 1.33 -5.50 15.96
N LYS A 42 0.73 -6.23 16.92
CA LYS A 42 -0.53 -6.95 16.68
C LYS A 42 -1.65 -6.01 16.24
N LEU A 43 -1.81 -4.86 16.91
CA LEU A 43 -2.81 -3.87 16.55
C LEU A 43 -2.54 -3.26 15.18
N ALA A 44 -1.30 -2.87 14.87
CA ALA A 44 -0.92 -2.36 13.56
C ALA A 44 -1.18 -3.40 12.44
N GLY A 45 -0.90 -4.68 12.73
CA GLY A 45 -1.22 -5.80 11.85
C GLY A 45 -2.72 -5.91 11.59
N ILE A 46 -3.56 -5.75 12.61
CA ILE A 46 -5.01 -5.69 12.45
C ILE A 46 -5.42 -4.45 11.66
N TYR A 47 -4.92 -3.26 11.99
CA TYR A 47 -5.32 -1.99 11.37
C TYR A 47 -4.93 -1.91 9.89
N SER A 48 -3.83 -2.56 9.50
CA SER A 48 -3.40 -2.63 8.10
C SER A 48 -4.31 -3.53 7.25
N LYS A 49 -4.86 -4.60 7.83
CA LYS A 49 -5.74 -5.57 7.16
C LYS A 49 -7.22 -5.20 7.27
N LYS A 50 -7.59 -4.56 8.37
CA LYS A 50 -8.95 -4.15 8.73
C LYS A 50 -8.91 -2.66 8.91
N TYR A 51 -9.54 -1.94 7.98
CA TYR A 51 -9.62 -0.50 8.09
C TYR A 51 -10.37 -0.11 9.37
N ILE A 52 -9.79 0.80 10.16
CA ILE A 52 -10.39 1.27 11.42
C ILE A 52 -10.66 2.79 11.43
N GLY A 53 -10.57 3.44 10.26
CA GLY A 53 -10.69 4.88 10.14
C GLY A 53 -9.39 5.67 10.33
N LEU A 54 -8.25 4.99 10.44
CA LEU A 54 -6.92 5.60 10.64
C LEU A 54 -5.91 5.07 9.63
N LEU A 55 -5.00 5.95 9.19
CA LEU A 55 -3.84 5.60 8.35
C LEU A 55 -2.50 5.64 9.12
N ALA A 56 -2.46 6.24 10.30
CA ALA A 56 -1.31 6.20 11.21
C ALA A 56 -1.79 6.41 12.66
N SER A 57 -0.91 6.14 13.63
CA SER A 57 -1.17 6.49 15.03
C SER A 57 0.07 7.07 15.70
N ASN A 58 0.15 8.40 15.75
CA ASN A 58 1.19 9.16 16.45
C ASN A 58 1.37 8.67 17.89
N GLU A 59 0.30 8.38 18.64
CA GLU A 59 0.46 7.97 20.05
C GLU A 59 1.06 6.57 20.18
N LEU A 60 0.70 5.62 19.31
CA LEU A 60 1.36 4.30 19.30
C LEU A 60 2.83 4.43 18.94
N GLU A 61 3.16 5.26 17.94
CA GLU A 61 4.54 5.50 17.55
C GLU A 61 5.34 6.23 18.64
N LYS A 62 4.75 7.24 19.32
CA LYS A 62 5.37 7.92 20.48
C LYS A 62 5.70 6.94 21.61
N LEU A 63 4.84 5.94 21.85
CA LEU A 63 5.13 4.88 22.83
C LEU A 63 6.32 4.01 22.37
N LEU A 64 6.42 3.67 21.08
CA LEU A 64 7.61 2.97 20.55
C LEU A 64 8.88 3.80 20.70
N ILE A 65 8.83 5.11 20.45
CA ILE A 65 9.96 6.03 20.68
C ILE A 65 10.38 6.02 22.15
N GLU A 66 9.41 6.09 23.08
CA GLU A 66 9.70 6.05 24.51
C GLU A 66 10.35 4.73 24.92
N ILE A 67 9.86 3.61 24.40
CA ILE A 67 10.45 2.29 24.65
C ILE A 67 11.86 2.24 24.08
N GLY A 68 12.05 2.59 22.80
CA GLY A 68 13.35 2.62 22.13
C GLY A 68 14.39 3.41 22.91
N ARG A 69 14.04 4.63 23.35
CA ARG A 69 14.88 5.48 24.19
C ARG A 69 15.34 4.83 25.49
N LYS A 70 14.51 3.96 26.08
CA LYS A 70 14.77 3.33 27.38
C LYS A 70 15.49 1.98 27.25
N THR A 71 15.46 1.34 26.09
CA THR A 71 15.93 -0.04 25.91
C THR A 71 17.05 -0.20 24.90
N ILE A 72 17.21 0.73 23.95
CA ILE A 72 18.23 0.65 22.90
C ILE A 72 19.41 1.54 23.30
N ASN A 73 20.64 1.02 23.16
CA ASN A 73 21.84 1.70 23.62
C ASN A 73 22.08 3.04 22.88
N ASN A 74 22.45 4.08 23.65
CA ASN A 74 22.72 5.44 23.17
C ASN A 74 24.20 5.69 22.86
N GLN A 75 25.10 4.75 23.16
CA GLN A 75 26.54 4.97 23.08
C GLN A 75 27.09 5.15 21.65
N LEU A 76 26.31 4.84 20.61
CA LEU A 76 26.68 5.09 19.22
C LEU A 76 26.42 6.57 18.87
N VAL A 77 27.27 7.47 19.36
CA VAL A 77 27.38 8.85 18.88
C VAL A 77 28.54 8.89 17.90
N PHE A 78 28.27 8.65 16.63
CA PHE A 78 29.27 8.89 15.59
C PHE A 78 29.13 10.33 15.08
N GLU A 79 30.15 11.14 15.36
CA GLU A 79 30.37 12.40 14.65
C GLU A 79 30.78 12.10 13.21
N LYS A 80 29.79 11.77 12.37
CA LYS A 80 30.06 11.69 10.93
C LYS A 80 30.38 13.10 10.44
N LYS A 81 31.63 13.33 10.00
CA LYS A 81 31.96 14.53 9.23
C LYS A 81 31.00 14.59 8.04
N LYS A 82 30.32 15.72 7.84
CA LYS A 82 29.49 15.93 6.65
C LYS A 82 30.37 15.77 5.42
N ASN A 83 30.27 14.63 4.75
CA ASN A 83 30.91 14.46 3.47
C ASN A 83 30.21 15.37 2.48
N LYS A 84 30.97 16.25 1.82
CA LYS A 84 30.55 16.98 0.61
C LYS A 84 30.52 16.04 -0.61
N GLN A 85 30.27 14.75 -0.40
CA GLN A 85 30.28 13.77 -1.48
C GLN A 85 29.03 13.93 -2.33
N THR A 86 29.22 13.78 -3.64
CA THR A 86 28.14 13.73 -4.63
C THR A 86 27.42 12.38 -4.63
N ASN A 87 28.05 11.34 -4.07
CA ASN A 87 27.58 9.96 -4.08
C ASN A 87 27.26 9.54 -2.64
N TYR A 88 26.03 9.10 -2.41
CA TYR A 88 25.53 8.65 -1.11
C TYR A 88 25.65 7.13 -0.97
N LYS A 89 25.94 6.66 0.24
CA LYS A 89 25.72 5.26 0.66
C LYS A 89 24.32 5.13 1.25
N ILE A 90 23.46 4.35 0.61
CA ILE A 90 22.01 4.30 0.89
C ILE A 90 21.60 2.89 1.27
N LEU A 91 20.84 2.77 2.36
CA LEU A 91 20.24 1.52 2.79
C LEU A 91 18.76 1.47 2.41
N HIS A 92 18.34 0.48 1.64
CA HIS A 92 16.93 0.08 1.55
C HIS A 92 16.61 -0.86 2.70
N LEU A 93 15.81 -0.39 3.65
CA LEU A 93 15.37 -1.17 4.81
C LEU A 93 13.94 -1.66 4.58
N ALA A 94 13.72 -2.97 4.50
CA ALA A 94 12.40 -3.57 4.34
C ALA A 94 12.09 -4.58 5.43
N THR A 95 10.81 -4.89 5.63
CA THR A 95 10.43 -5.99 6.52
C THR A 95 10.73 -7.33 5.86
N GLU A 96 10.23 -7.50 4.64
CA GLU A 96 10.49 -8.63 3.78
C GLU A 96 10.25 -8.20 2.33
N PHE A 97 10.86 -8.91 1.39
CA PHE A 97 10.57 -8.82 -0.03
C PHE A 97 10.02 -10.16 -0.55
N TYR A 98 9.33 -10.08 -1.68
CA TYR A 98 8.73 -11.21 -2.37
C TYR A 98 9.29 -11.34 -3.79
N ASP A 99 9.26 -12.55 -4.35
CA ASP A 99 9.64 -12.78 -5.76
C ASP A 99 8.76 -12.02 -6.75
N VAL A 100 7.50 -11.82 -6.38
CA VAL A 100 6.52 -11.08 -7.18
C VAL A 100 5.87 -9.98 -6.34
N GLY A 101 5.76 -8.78 -6.92
CA GLY A 101 5.03 -7.67 -6.31
C GLY A 101 5.63 -6.31 -6.61
N GLY A 102 4.78 -5.28 -6.57
CA GLY A 102 5.22 -3.91 -6.83
C GLY A 102 6.20 -3.38 -5.79
N HIS A 103 6.18 -3.92 -4.57
CA HIS A 103 7.05 -3.48 -3.49
C HIS A 103 8.53 -3.80 -3.76
N THR A 104 8.86 -5.08 -4.01
CA THR A 104 10.20 -5.52 -4.41
C THR A 104 10.65 -4.83 -5.70
N ARG A 105 9.74 -4.73 -6.69
CA ARG A 105 10.06 -4.16 -8.00
C ARG A 105 10.45 -2.68 -7.92
N VAL A 106 9.79 -1.89 -7.09
CA VAL A 106 10.15 -0.48 -6.88
C VAL A 106 11.59 -0.34 -6.40
N VAL A 107 12.02 -1.19 -5.46
CA VAL A 107 13.39 -1.14 -4.94
C VAL A 107 14.40 -1.58 -5.99
N GLN A 108 14.08 -2.64 -6.75
CA GLN A 108 14.92 -3.07 -7.88
C GLN A 108 15.07 -1.95 -8.92
N ASP A 109 13.96 -1.36 -9.37
CA ASP A 109 14.02 -0.30 -10.37
C ASP A 109 14.79 0.91 -9.82
N TRP A 110 14.61 1.28 -8.55
CA TRP A 110 15.36 2.38 -7.93
C TRP A 110 16.87 2.14 -7.97
N ILE A 111 17.34 0.99 -7.48
CA ILE A 111 18.76 0.65 -7.42
C ILE A 111 19.35 0.52 -8.83
N LYS A 112 18.62 -0.11 -9.75
CA LYS A 112 19.06 -0.29 -11.14
C LYS A 112 19.26 1.04 -11.87
N HIS A 113 18.47 2.05 -11.51
CA HIS A 113 18.36 3.27 -12.28
C HIS A 113 19.03 4.49 -11.64
N ASP A 114 19.43 4.43 -10.37
CA ASP A 114 20.33 5.38 -9.74
C ASP A 114 21.74 4.78 -9.63
N LEU A 115 22.60 5.10 -10.60
CA LEU A 115 23.96 4.54 -10.69
C LEU A 115 25.00 5.41 -9.98
N ASP A 116 24.63 6.62 -9.56
CA ASP A 116 25.53 7.58 -8.94
C ASP A 116 25.69 7.30 -7.43
N ASN A 117 24.80 6.50 -6.87
CA ASN A 117 24.74 6.16 -5.44
C ASN A 117 25.03 4.68 -5.19
N GLN A 118 25.53 4.38 -3.98
CA GLN A 118 25.77 3.01 -3.54
C GLN A 118 24.58 2.50 -2.74
N TYR A 119 24.10 1.31 -3.07
CA TYR A 119 22.93 0.73 -2.43
C TYR A 119 23.26 -0.57 -1.72
N GLU A 120 22.65 -0.74 -0.55
CA GLU A 120 22.59 -2.00 0.17
C GLU A 120 21.14 -2.25 0.60
N VAL A 121 20.79 -3.50 0.85
CA VAL A 121 19.46 -3.91 1.31
C VAL A 121 19.58 -4.59 2.67
N LEU A 122 18.71 -4.24 3.62
CA LEU A 122 18.58 -4.95 4.89
C LEU A 122 17.13 -5.32 5.17
N LEU A 123 16.92 -6.56 5.61
CA LEU A 123 15.61 -7.14 5.88
C LEU A 123 15.43 -7.44 7.38
N THR A 124 14.35 -6.93 7.98
CA THR A 124 14.12 -7.12 9.42
C THR A 124 13.44 -8.45 9.76
N ASN A 125 12.69 -9.04 8.82
CA ASN A 125 11.87 -10.21 9.05
C ASN A 125 11.55 -11.02 7.78
N GLN A 126 12.57 -11.34 6.96
CA GLN A 126 12.39 -12.15 5.76
C GLN A 126 11.95 -13.59 6.11
N ARG A 127 10.82 -14.04 5.56
CA ARG A 127 10.23 -15.36 5.88
C ARG A 127 10.37 -16.42 4.79
N ALA A 128 10.49 -15.97 3.54
CA ALA A 128 10.67 -16.84 2.38
C ALA A 128 11.97 -16.46 1.68
N GLU A 129 12.53 -17.36 0.88
CA GLU A 129 13.57 -16.93 -0.05
C GLU A 129 12.98 -16.00 -1.10
N PHE A 130 13.82 -15.10 -1.60
CA PHE A 130 13.45 -14.17 -2.65
C PHE A 130 14.66 -13.84 -3.50
N ASN A 131 14.45 -13.54 -4.78
CA ASN A 131 15.53 -13.18 -5.67
C ASN A 131 15.51 -11.66 -5.99
N LEU A 132 16.48 -10.93 -5.45
CA LEU A 132 16.84 -9.63 -6.01
C LEU A 132 17.64 -9.88 -7.27
N THR A 133 17.06 -9.57 -8.42
CA THR A 133 17.68 -9.67 -9.75
C THR A 133 18.88 -8.74 -9.95
N LEU A 134 19.40 -8.13 -8.88
CA LEU A 134 20.50 -7.18 -8.87
C LEU A 134 21.62 -7.71 -7.99
N ASN A 135 22.87 -7.48 -8.42
CA ASN A 135 24.07 -7.79 -7.64
C ASN A 135 24.27 -6.77 -6.51
N THR A 136 23.29 -6.64 -5.63
CA THR A 136 23.27 -5.72 -4.49
C THR A 136 23.47 -6.50 -3.20
N LYS A 137 24.37 -6.03 -2.34
CA LYS A 137 24.58 -6.63 -1.02
C LYS A 137 23.28 -6.60 -0.23
N THR A 138 22.83 -7.78 0.16
CA THR A 138 21.57 -7.99 0.86
C THR A 138 21.85 -8.68 2.18
N TYR A 139 21.39 -8.07 3.27
CA TYR A 139 21.57 -8.56 4.63
C TYR A 139 20.21 -8.91 5.23
N LYS A 140 20.21 -9.85 6.17
CA LYS A 140 19.06 -10.22 6.99
C LYS A 140 19.47 -9.99 8.44
N LEU A 141 18.59 -9.38 9.25
CA LEU A 141 18.81 -9.34 10.70
C LEU A 141 18.76 -10.77 11.24
N ASP A 142 19.64 -11.07 12.20
CA ASP A 142 19.63 -12.37 12.84
C ASP A 142 18.31 -12.60 13.60
N PRO A 143 17.87 -13.85 13.75
CA PRO A 143 16.74 -14.18 14.60
C PRO A 143 16.96 -13.64 16.02
N GLY A 144 15.89 -13.10 16.61
CA GLY A 144 15.94 -12.47 17.92
C GLY A 144 14.63 -11.78 18.26
N ASP A 145 14.53 -11.31 19.50
CA ASP A 145 13.40 -10.47 19.89
C ASP A 145 13.51 -9.04 19.34
N TYR A 146 12.48 -8.22 19.56
CA TYR A 146 12.43 -6.87 19.01
C TYR A 146 13.58 -5.97 19.47
N PHE A 147 14.10 -6.16 20.68
CA PHE A 147 15.20 -5.34 21.19
C PHE A 147 16.52 -5.71 20.53
N GLN A 148 16.77 -7.02 20.40
CA GLN A 148 17.96 -7.55 19.72
C GLN A 148 17.98 -7.08 18.27
N LYS A 149 16.88 -7.27 17.54
CA LYS A 149 16.75 -6.83 16.14
C LYS A 149 16.87 -5.32 15.98
N ALA A 150 16.24 -4.52 16.84
CA ALA A 150 16.36 -3.06 16.80
C ALA A 150 17.79 -2.60 17.10
N SER A 151 18.50 -3.29 18.00
CA SER A 151 19.90 -2.99 18.33
C SER A 151 20.82 -3.37 17.19
N GLN A 152 20.65 -4.55 16.58
CA GLN A 152 21.39 -4.97 15.38
C GLN A 152 21.18 -4.00 14.22
N LEU A 153 19.93 -3.62 13.93
CA LEU A 153 19.63 -2.62 12.90
C LEU A 153 20.35 -1.31 13.16
N ARG A 154 20.30 -0.83 14.41
CA ARG A 154 20.96 0.43 14.80
C ARG A 154 22.48 0.32 14.60
N SER A 155 23.11 -0.70 15.17
CA SER A 155 24.56 -0.93 15.05
C SER A 155 24.99 -1.03 13.58
N PHE A 156 24.31 -1.87 12.80
CA PHE A 156 24.60 -2.04 11.37
C PHE A 156 24.57 -0.72 10.62
N VAL A 157 23.54 0.10 10.83
CA VAL A 157 23.38 1.37 10.11
C VAL A 157 24.53 2.35 10.41
N PHE A 158 24.95 2.42 11.68
CA PHE A 158 26.01 3.32 12.10
C PHE A 158 27.40 2.81 11.73
N GLU A 159 27.69 1.53 11.95
CA GLU A 159 28.98 0.90 11.63
C GLU A 159 29.26 0.91 10.13
N GLN A 160 28.24 0.69 9.30
CA GLN A 160 28.36 0.74 7.85
C GLN A 160 28.41 2.17 7.29
N GLY A 161 28.14 3.19 8.12
CA GLY A 161 28.26 4.58 7.74
C GLY A 161 27.32 5.01 6.62
N PHE A 162 26.05 4.58 6.63
CA PHE A 162 25.06 5.06 5.64
C PHE A 162 24.82 6.56 5.75
N ASP A 163 24.49 7.20 4.62
CA ASP A 163 24.05 8.59 4.55
C ASP A 163 22.52 8.69 4.63
N LYS A 164 21.84 7.69 4.07
CA LYS A 164 20.38 7.67 3.97
C LYS A 164 19.86 6.26 4.23
N VAL A 165 18.69 6.19 4.86
CA VAL A 165 17.91 4.96 5.04
C VAL A 165 16.54 5.18 4.43
N ILE A 166 16.21 4.39 3.41
CA ILE A 166 14.89 4.38 2.77
C ILE A 166 14.09 3.23 3.35
N ILE A 167 13.04 3.56 4.10
CA ILE A 167 12.19 2.61 4.80
C ILE A 167 11.05 2.16 3.88
N HIS A 168 11.07 0.86 3.62
CA HIS A 168 10.13 0.06 2.84
C HIS A 168 9.34 -0.91 3.74
N GLN A 169 9.26 -0.64 5.04
CA GLN A 169 8.70 -1.59 6.01
C GLN A 169 7.23 -1.92 5.76
N HIS A 170 6.83 -3.15 6.10
CA HIS A 170 5.43 -3.51 6.24
C HIS A 170 4.78 -2.75 7.39
N MET A 171 3.47 -2.56 7.26
CA MET A 171 2.68 -1.65 8.09
C MET A 171 2.79 -1.84 9.60
N HIS A 172 3.08 -3.06 10.04
CA HIS A 172 3.11 -3.48 11.43
C HIS A 172 4.52 -3.54 12.02
N ASP A 173 5.56 -3.40 11.20
CA ASP A 173 6.93 -3.54 11.66
C ASP A 173 7.31 -2.41 12.63
N VAL A 174 7.64 -2.82 13.85
CA VAL A 174 8.02 -1.95 14.96
C VAL A 174 9.54 -1.73 15.02
N ILE A 175 10.34 -2.58 14.37
CA ILE A 175 11.79 -2.62 14.50
C ILE A 175 12.43 -1.27 14.10
N PRO A 176 12.09 -0.67 12.94
CA PRO A 176 12.73 0.59 12.55
C PRO A 176 12.38 1.74 13.51
N THR A 177 11.14 1.79 14.02
CA THR A 177 10.73 2.83 14.97
C THR A 177 11.48 2.72 16.30
N LEU A 178 11.74 1.49 16.77
CA LEU A 178 12.54 1.25 17.97
C LEU A 178 14.02 1.62 17.76
N ALA A 179 14.61 1.23 16.62
CA ALA A 179 16.02 1.45 16.32
C ALA A 179 16.37 2.94 16.12
N PHE A 180 15.46 3.68 15.47
CA PHE A 180 15.65 5.07 15.05
C PHE A 180 14.88 6.06 15.92
N TRP A 181 14.71 5.75 17.20
CA TRP A 181 13.90 6.55 18.12
C TRP A 181 14.38 8.01 18.28
N ASP A 182 15.65 8.29 18.00
CA ASP A 182 16.31 9.60 18.10
C ASP A 182 16.66 10.24 16.75
N SER A 183 16.17 9.67 15.65
CA SER A 183 16.52 10.06 14.28
C SER A 183 16.26 11.52 13.91
N LEU A 184 15.36 12.19 14.62
CA LEU A 184 15.04 13.60 14.37
C LEU A 184 15.88 14.57 15.22
N LYS A 185 16.80 14.11 16.06
CA LYS A 185 17.66 14.98 16.87
C LYS A 185 18.70 15.71 16.01
N LYS A 186 19.15 16.89 16.46
CA LYS A 186 20.11 17.76 15.74
C LYS A 186 21.41 17.07 15.31
N ASN A 187 21.89 16.10 16.09
CA ASN A 187 23.16 15.41 15.85
C ASN A 187 22.98 14.10 15.06
N TYR A 188 21.76 13.80 14.60
CA TYR A 188 21.50 12.61 13.80
C TYR A 188 21.82 12.92 12.32
N ASN A 189 22.93 12.39 11.82
CA ASN A 189 23.48 12.72 10.50
C ASN A 189 22.99 11.79 9.36
N ILE A 190 21.92 11.02 9.58
CA ILE A 190 21.37 10.08 8.60
C ILE A 190 19.97 10.53 8.19
N ASP A 191 19.73 10.65 6.88
CA ASP A 191 18.41 10.96 6.35
C ASP A 191 17.50 9.73 6.38
N ILE A 192 16.43 9.75 7.16
CA ILE A 192 15.43 8.67 7.18
C ILE A 192 14.23 9.02 6.31
N ILE A 193 14.11 8.33 5.19
CA ILE A 193 13.10 8.54 4.15
C ILE A 193 12.07 7.42 4.23
N PHE A 194 10.80 7.74 4.46
CA PHE A 194 9.72 6.73 4.46
C PHE A 194 9.05 6.62 3.10
N TYR A 195 9.06 5.44 2.49
CA TYR A 195 8.38 5.17 1.23
C TYR A 195 6.97 4.60 1.46
N VAL A 196 5.94 5.38 1.12
CA VAL A 196 4.53 5.00 1.33
C VAL A 196 4.07 4.07 0.20
N HIS A 197 4.36 2.78 0.34
CA HIS A 197 3.97 1.77 -0.67
C HIS A 197 2.50 1.31 -0.59
N SER A 198 1.73 1.77 0.41
CA SER A 198 0.30 1.46 0.58
C SER A 198 -0.41 2.60 1.31
N ASP A 199 -0.74 3.63 0.54
CA ASP A 199 -1.36 4.89 0.98
C ASP A 199 -2.71 4.68 1.67
N PHE A 200 -3.46 3.66 1.29
CA PHE A 200 -4.78 3.30 1.84
C PHE A 200 -4.73 2.40 3.09
N ARG A 201 -3.54 2.01 3.57
CA ARG A 201 -3.38 1.16 4.77
C ARG A 201 -2.78 1.94 5.93
N PHE A 202 -3.19 1.57 7.15
CA PHE A 202 -2.48 1.98 8.36
C PHE A 202 -1.00 1.59 8.27
N SER A 203 -0.07 2.44 8.72
CA SER A 203 1.33 2.05 8.89
C SER A 203 2.00 2.73 10.08
N LEU A 204 2.94 2.03 10.72
CA LEU A 204 3.93 2.60 11.64
C LEU A 204 5.13 3.17 10.88
N GLY A 205 6.06 3.82 11.58
CA GLY A 205 7.33 4.31 11.06
C GLY A 205 7.30 5.73 10.49
N ASN A 206 6.17 6.43 10.60
CA ASN A 206 6.02 7.79 10.09
C ASN A 206 6.66 8.84 11.03
N ILE A 207 6.82 8.54 12.33
CA ILE A 207 7.33 9.51 13.31
C ILE A 207 8.85 9.67 13.28
N ILE A 208 9.56 8.70 12.71
CA ILE A 208 11.03 8.66 12.66
C ILE A 208 11.61 9.23 11.37
N CYS A 209 10.76 9.63 10.42
CA CYS A 209 11.23 10.08 9.10
C CYS A 209 11.27 11.60 8.99
N ASN A 210 12.30 12.10 8.32
CA ASN A 210 12.42 13.52 7.96
C ASN A 210 11.75 13.82 6.63
N LYS A 211 11.66 12.81 5.75
CA LYS A 211 11.08 12.87 4.41
C LYS A 211 10.14 11.68 4.21
N ARG A 212 9.08 11.91 3.44
CA ARG A 212 8.12 10.89 3.04
C ARG A 212 7.90 10.96 1.54
N ILE A 213 7.97 9.81 0.88
CA ILE A 213 7.82 9.71 -0.57
C ILE A 213 6.51 8.96 -0.87
N SER A 214 5.72 9.52 -1.77
CA SER A 214 4.56 8.87 -2.38
C SER A 214 4.68 8.90 -3.90
N TYR A 215 3.98 8.01 -4.60
CA TYR A 215 4.11 7.85 -6.05
C TYR A 215 3.17 8.75 -6.88
N THR A 216 2.29 9.52 -6.24
CA THR A 216 1.48 10.58 -6.90
C THR A 216 1.32 11.80 -6.00
N ARG A 217 1.11 12.97 -6.62
CA ARG A 217 0.80 14.21 -5.90
C ARG A 217 -0.39 14.11 -4.95
N LYS A 218 -1.49 13.46 -5.37
CA LYS A 218 -2.67 13.27 -4.50
C LYS A 218 -2.35 12.38 -3.29
N HIS A 219 -1.52 11.36 -3.44
CA HIS A 219 -1.07 10.55 -2.29
C HIS A 219 -0.20 11.34 -1.31
N CYS A 220 0.62 12.28 -1.78
CA CYS A 220 1.33 13.23 -0.90
C CYS A 220 0.33 14.06 -0.08
N GLN A 221 -0.72 14.59 -0.72
CA GLN A 221 -1.76 15.38 -0.04
C GLN A 221 -2.51 14.55 1.01
N GLN A 222 -2.88 13.31 0.69
CA GLN A 222 -3.54 12.41 1.63
C GLN A 222 -2.64 12.05 2.82
N SER A 223 -1.36 11.74 2.55
CA SER A 223 -0.39 11.43 3.60
C SER A 223 -0.18 12.62 4.54
N LYS A 224 -0.05 13.84 3.99
CA LYS A 224 0.04 15.08 4.77
C LYS A 224 -1.18 15.31 5.66
N LYS A 225 -2.37 14.94 5.17
CA LYS A 225 -3.64 15.15 5.87
C LYS A 225 -3.92 14.12 6.97
N TYR A 226 -3.54 12.86 6.74
CA TYR A 226 -4.03 11.74 7.54
C TYR A 226 -2.95 10.89 8.24
N ARG A 227 -1.66 11.12 7.96
CA ARG A 227 -0.54 10.46 8.66
C ARG A 227 0.13 11.42 9.63
N VAL A 228 1.20 10.97 10.29
CA VAL A 228 2.02 11.81 11.17
C VAL A 228 2.47 13.06 10.40
N GLN A 229 2.23 14.23 10.99
CA GLN A 229 2.65 15.51 10.46
C GLN A 229 4.12 15.77 10.81
N GLY A 230 4.80 16.48 9.91
CA GLY A 230 6.18 16.93 10.10
C GLY A 230 7.16 16.48 9.02
N PRO A 231 7.07 15.27 8.41
CA PRO A 231 7.96 14.92 7.31
C PRO A 231 7.70 15.86 6.12
N LYS A 232 8.74 16.19 5.35
CA LYS A 232 8.53 16.76 4.01
C LYS A 232 7.98 15.69 3.08
N ASP A 233 6.86 15.96 2.44
CA ASP A 233 6.24 15.07 1.46
C ASP A 233 6.77 15.36 0.05
N TYR A 234 7.23 14.32 -0.64
CA TYR A 234 7.66 14.38 -2.03
C TYR A 234 6.90 13.38 -2.88
N GLU A 235 6.74 13.76 -4.14
CA GLU A 235 6.27 12.87 -5.19
C GLU A 235 7.48 12.25 -5.89
N LEU A 236 7.52 10.92 -5.98
CA LEU A 236 8.46 10.22 -6.82
C LEU A 236 7.69 9.13 -7.58
N PRO A 237 7.32 9.35 -8.85
CA PRO A 237 6.54 8.38 -9.60
C PRO A 237 7.34 7.10 -9.83
N PHE A 238 6.64 6.03 -10.24
CA PHE A 238 7.33 4.82 -10.69
C PHE A 238 8.15 5.10 -11.93
N ILE A 239 9.29 4.42 -12.07
CA ILE A 239 10.10 4.51 -13.27
C ILE A 239 9.32 3.88 -14.42
N ASN A 240 9.12 4.64 -15.49
CA ASN A 240 8.49 4.16 -16.71
C ASN A 240 9.38 4.58 -17.89
N LYS A 241 9.81 3.60 -18.68
CA LYS A 241 10.63 3.83 -19.86
C LYS A 241 9.99 3.11 -21.03
N ALA A 242 9.84 3.81 -22.15
CA ALA A 242 9.38 3.17 -23.38
C ALA A 242 10.23 1.93 -23.69
N GLU A 243 9.55 0.80 -23.83
CA GLU A 243 10.16 -0.49 -24.12
C GLU A 243 10.20 -0.75 -25.61
N LYS A 244 11.14 -1.59 -26.05
CA LYS A 244 11.19 -2.02 -27.45
C LYS A 244 9.99 -2.92 -27.72
N ILE A 245 9.15 -2.50 -28.65
CA ILE A 245 8.01 -3.30 -29.11
C ILE A 245 8.52 -4.37 -30.08
N LEU A 246 8.04 -5.61 -29.90
CA LEU A 246 8.38 -6.73 -30.77
C LEU A 246 7.83 -6.55 -32.19
N SER A 247 8.44 -7.26 -33.15
CA SER A 247 7.89 -7.38 -34.49
C SER A 247 6.54 -8.10 -34.47
N LYS A 248 5.77 -7.97 -35.56
CA LYS A 248 4.48 -8.65 -35.69
C LYS A 248 4.66 -10.17 -35.71
N GLU A 249 5.72 -10.65 -36.36
CA GLU A 249 6.09 -12.06 -36.44
C GLU A 249 6.40 -12.63 -35.05
N ASP A 250 7.27 -11.96 -34.29
CA ASP A 250 7.63 -12.37 -32.92
C ASP A 250 6.40 -12.36 -32.00
N THR A 251 5.57 -11.33 -32.12
CA THR A 251 4.31 -11.21 -31.39
C THR A 251 3.37 -12.38 -31.70
N ASN A 252 3.25 -12.76 -32.97
CA ASN A 252 2.43 -13.91 -33.39
C ASN A 252 2.99 -15.23 -32.86
N CYS A 253 4.32 -15.40 -32.82
CA CYS A 253 4.94 -16.57 -32.21
C CYS A 253 4.63 -16.66 -30.71
N LEU A 254 4.70 -15.53 -29.98
CA LEU A 254 4.30 -15.49 -28.56
C LEU A 254 2.81 -15.78 -28.37
N LYS A 255 1.93 -15.23 -29.21
CA LYS A 255 0.48 -15.55 -29.14
C LYS A 255 0.23 -17.05 -29.33
N LYS A 256 0.89 -17.69 -30.31
CA LYS A 256 0.81 -19.14 -30.53
C LYS A 256 1.33 -19.93 -29.34
N LYS A 257 2.47 -19.54 -28.77
CA LYS A 257 3.06 -20.16 -27.56
C LYS A 257 2.04 -20.23 -26.41
N HIS A 258 1.20 -19.21 -26.28
CA HIS A 258 0.20 -19.10 -25.21
C HIS A 258 -1.20 -19.56 -25.61
N SER A 259 -1.35 -20.23 -26.75
CA SER A 259 -2.65 -20.71 -27.26
C SER A 259 -3.69 -19.57 -27.38
N ILE A 260 -3.23 -18.41 -27.86
CA ILE A 260 -4.04 -17.22 -28.13
C ILE A 260 -4.18 -17.04 -29.64
N ASN A 261 -5.39 -16.81 -30.11
CA ASN A 261 -5.63 -16.59 -31.53
C ASN A 261 -5.01 -15.25 -31.97
N ILE A 262 -4.27 -15.28 -33.08
CA ILE A 262 -3.56 -14.14 -33.64
C ILE A 262 -4.50 -12.99 -33.99
N SER A 263 -5.71 -13.30 -34.45
CA SER A 263 -6.74 -12.31 -34.80
C SER A 263 -7.45 -11.70 -33.60
N ASP A 264 -7.31 -12.29 -32.42
CA ASP A 264 -7.98 -11.76 -31.24
C ASP A 264 -7.41 -10.42 -30.83
N LYS A 265 -8.32 -9.57 -30.36
CA LYS A 265 -7.97 -8.35 -29.63
C LYS A 265 -7.70 -8.73 -28.18
N ILE A 266 -6.52 -8.39 -27.67
CA ILE A 266 -6.02 -8.92 -26.39
C ILE A 266 -6.05 -7.83 -25.32
N PHE A 267 -6.80 -8.10 -24.25
CA PHE A 267 -6.77 -7.31 -23.03
C PHE A 267 -5.90 -7.98 -21.99
N MET A 268 -5.25 -7.19 -21.15
CA MET A 268 -4.45 -7.69 -20.04
C MET A 268 -4.82 -7.01 -18.73
N ALA A 269 -5.01 -7.81 -17.70
CA ALA A 269 -5.08 -7.37 -16.31
C ALA A 269 -3.98 -8.04 -15.50
N ILE A 270 -3.38 -7.31 -14.56
CA ILE A 270 -2.30 -7.83 -13.72
C ILE A 270 -2.51 -7.39 -12.28
N GLY A 271 -2.37 -8.31 -11.34
CA GLY A 271 -2.46 -8.01 -9.91
C GLY A 271 -2.54 -9.28 -9.07
N SER A 272 -2.12 -9.21 -7.81
CA SER A 272 -2.29 -10.31 -6.86
C SER A 272 -3.77 -10.72 -6.73
N SER A 273 -4.05 -12.02 -6.63
CA SER A 273 -5.41 -12.60 -6.65
C SER A 273 -6.44 -11.89 -5.76
N TYR A 274 -6.05 -11.47 -4.55
CA TYR A 274 -6.95 -10.77 -3.63
C TYR A 274 -7.58 -9.50 -4.21
N LYS A 275 -6.98 -8.88 -5.24
CA LYS A 275 -7.52 -7.68 -5.90
C LYS A 275 -8.77 -7.96 -6.74
N PHE A 276 -8.90 -9.19 -7.22
CA PHE A 276 -10.03 -9.68 -8.01
C PHE A 276 -11.17 -10.20 -7.14
N LYS A 277 -10.97 -10.28 -5.81
CA LYS A 277 -12.00 -10.77 -4.90
C LYS A 277 -13.26 -9.89 -5.00
N PRO A 278 -14.44 -10.48 -5.25
CA PRO A 278 -15.68 -9.75 -5.48
C PRO A 278 -16.12 -8.87 -4.31
N TYR A 279 -16.95 -7.87 -4.61
CA TYR A 279 -17.57 -7.02 -3.61
C TYR A 279 -18.96 -6.57 -4.02
N LYS A 280 -19.97 -6.92 -3.21
CA LYS A 280 -21.39 -6.65 -3.52
C LYS A 280 -21.72 -7.19 -4.92
N ASN A 281 -22.20 -6.33 -5.81
CA ASN A 281 -22.56 -6.62 -7.19
C ASN A 281 -21.39 -6.40 -8.18
N ILE A 282 -20.17 -6.20 -7.69
CA ILE A 282 -18.98 -5.94 -8.52
C ILE A 282 -18.09 -7.18 -8.49
N ASN A 283 -17.86 -7.78 -9.66
CA ASN A 283 -17.02 -8.96 -9.82
C ASN A 283 -16.31 -8.95 -11.18
N PHE A 284 -15.07 -8.45 -11.22
CA PHE A 284 -14.28 -8.34 -12.44
C PHE A 284 -14.18 -9.67 -13.22
N LEU A 285 -13.88 -10.78 -12.53
CA LEU A 285 -13.70 -12.07 -13.18
C LEU A 285 -15.00 -12.57 -13.80
N LYS A 286 -16.12 -12.50 -13.05
CA LYS A 286 -17.42 -12.93 -13.55
C LYS A 286 -17.88 -12.08 -14.73
N GLU A 287 -17.80 -10.76 -14.60
CA GLU A 287 -18.27 -9.83 -15.63
C GLU A 287 -17.49 -9.96 -16.94
N TRP A 288 -16.15 -10.08 -16.88
CA TRP A 288 -15.35 -10.33 -18.08
C TRP A 288 -15.57 -11.72 -18.65
N ASN A 289 -15.76 -12.74 -17.79
CA ASN A 289 -16.07 -14.09 -18.26
C ASN A 289 -17.38 -14.14 -19.04
N GLU A 290 -18.43 -13.47 -18.54
CA GLU A 290 -19.70 -13.30 -19.26
C GLU A 290 -19.52 -12.56 -20.58
N PHE A 291 -18.80 -11.44 -20.58
CA PHE A 291 -18.54 -10.66 -21.78
C PHE A 291 -17.84 -11.48 -22.86
N LEU A 292 -16.83 -12.27 -22.48
CA LEU A 292 -16.02 -13.07 -23.40
C LEU A 292 -16.79 -14.27 -23.97
N LYS A 293 -17.72 -14.87 -23.22
CA LYS A 293 -18.60 -15.94 -23.74
C LYS A 293 -19.48 -15.46 -24.89
N ASN A 294 -19.87 -14.18 -24.86
CA ASN A 294 -20.70 -13.58 -25.89
C ASN A 294 -19.88 -12.96 -27.04
N ASN A 295 -18.55 -12.92 -26.93
CA ASN A 295 -17.69 -12.21 -27.85
C ASN A 295 -16.38 -12.97 -28.18
N ASN A 296 -16.43 -13.82 -29.20
CA ASN A 296 -15.33 -14.71 -29.57
C ASN A 296 -14.08 -14.03 -30.19
N SER A 297 -14.15 -12.73 -30.48
CA SER A 297 -13.04 -11.96 -31.07
C SER A 297 -12.08 -11.33 -30.04
N TYR A 298 -12.29 -11.59 -28.75
CA TYR A 298 -11.47 -11.05 -27.67
C TYR A 298 -10.82 -12.17 -26.87
N THR A 299 -9.65 -11.86 -26.31
CA THR A 299 -9.01 -12.65 -25.26
C THR A 299 -8.65 -11.73 -24.10
N LEU A 300 -8.90 -12.17 -22.87
CA LEU A 300 -8.41 -11.51 -21.66
C LEU A 300 -7.34 -12.37 -20.99
N ILE A 301 -6.17 -11.79 -20.80
CA ILE A 301 -5.07 -12.36 -20.03
C ILE A 301 -5.13 -11.79 -18.61
N ILE A 302 -5.11 -12.65 -17.60
CA ILE A 302 -5.01 -12.26 -16.19
C ILE A 302 -3.76 -12.84 -15.57
N ILE A 303 -2.89 -11.95 -15.09
CA ILE A 303 -1.70 -12.30 -14.31
C ILE A 303 -1.98 -12.06 -12.82
N GLY A 304 -1.63 -13.05 -12.01
CA GLY A 304 -1.77 -13.10 -10.55
C GLY A 304 -3.06 -13.79 -10.07
N CYS A 305 -3.85 -14.36 -10.98
CA CYS A 305 -5.04 -15.17 -10.71
C CYS A 305 -4.94 -16.50 -11.48
N ASN A 306 -5.36 -17.60 -10.86
CA ASN A 306 -5.41 -18.94 -11.48
C ASN A 306 -6.86 -19.47 -11.45
N GLU A 307 -7.11 -20.66 -11.99
CA GLU A 307 -8.46 -21.24 -12.04
C GLU A 307 -9.07 -21.48 -10.66
N GLU A 308 -8.29 -21.89 -9.67
CA GLU A 308 -8.76 -22.07 -8.29
C GLU A 308 -9.33 -20.75 -7.73
N HIS A 309 -8.62 -19.65 -7.93
CA HIS A 309 -9.11 -18.32 -7.54
C HIS A 309 -10.39 -17.94 -8.32
N PHE A 310 -10.46 -18.26 -9.61
CA PHE A 310 -11.66 -17.99 -10.42
C PHE A 310 -12.88 -18.71 -9.85
N TYR A 311 -12.81 -20.03 -9.62
CA TYR A 311 -13.95 -20.80 -9.09
C TYR A 311 -14.31 -20.40 -7.66
N ASN A 312 -13.32 -19.99 -6.85
CA ASN A 312 -13.56 -19.43 -5.53
C ASN A 312 -14.33 -18.09 -5.57
N TYR A 313 -14.12 -17.28 -6.61
CA TYR A 313 -14.73 -15.95 -6.74
C TYR A 313 -15.99 -15.94 -7.61
N CYS A 314 -16.16 -16.95 -8.45
CA CYS A 314 -17.26 -17.10 -9.38
C CYS A 314 -17.86 -18.51 -9.23
N PRO A 315 -18.39 -18.87 -8.05
CA PRO A 315 -18.99 -20.18 -7.86
C PRO A 315 -20.14 -20.34 -8.86
N ASN A 316 -20.21 -21.51 -9.49
CA ASN A 316 -21.19 -21.88 -10.53
C ASN A 316 -20.96 -21.28 -11.93
N GLU A 317 -19.86 -20.54 -12.17
CA GLU A 317 -19.52 -20.08 -13.51
C GLU A 317 -18.63 -21.09 -14.23
N LEU A 318 -18.95 -21.40 -15.49
CA LEU A 318 -18.02 -22.07 -16.39
C LEU A 318 -16.97 -21.07 -16.90
N LEU A 319 -15.69 -21.42 -16.86
CA LEU A 319 -14.60 -20.58 -17.35
C LEU A 319 -14.61 -20.52 -18.88
N SER A 320 -14.60 -19.31 -19.44
CA SER A 320 -14.45 -19.09 -20.88
C SER A 320 -13.04 -19.47 -21.34
N ASN A 321 -12.93 -20.16 -22.47
CA ASN A 321 -11.63 -20.47 -23.10
C ASN A 321 -10.85 -19.22 -23.55
N LYS A 322 -11.52 -18.06 -23.63
CA LYS A 322 -10.93 -16.73 -23.93
C LYS A 322 -10.44 -15.98 -22.70
N LEU A 323 -10.74 -16.48 -21.49
CA LEU A 323 -10.22 -15.96 -20.24
C LEU A 323 -8.99 -16.78 -19.83
N LYS A 324 -7.79 -16.25 -20.03
CA LYS A 324 -6.52 -16.93 -19.73
C LYS A 324 -6.00 -16.50 -18.36
N LEU A 325 -5.83 -17.46 -17.45
CA LEU A 325 -5.42 -17.24 -16.06
C LEU A 325 -4.02 -17.81 -15.84
N PHE A 326 -3.01 -16.98 -15.63
CA PHE A 326 -1.60 -17.40 -15.58
C PHE A 326 -1.02 -17.54 -14.17
N GLY A 327 -1.81 -17.28 -13.11
CA GLY A 327 -1.29 -17.27 -11.75
C GLY A 327 -0.17 -16.24 -11.58
N ASN A 328 0.71 -16.44 -10.60
CA ASN A 328 1.83 -15.52 -10.37
C ASN A 328 2.91 -15.73 -11.44
N VAL A 329 3.29 -14.65 -12.12
CA VAL A 329 4.36 -14.64 -13.12
C VAL A 329 5.45 -13.66 -12.68
N THR A 330 6.70 -14.13 -12.63
CA THR A 330 7.86 -13.33 -12.22
C THR A 330 8.22 -12.25 -13.23
N ASP A 331 8.21 -12.58 -14.52
CA ASP A 331 8.42 -11.63 -15.61
C ASP A 331 7.20 -11.59 -16.54
N PRO A 332 6.31 -10.58 -16.41
CA PRO A 332 5.13 -10.45 -17.25
C PRO A 332 5.40 -9.80 -18.63
N THR A 333 6.66 -9.57 -19.00
CA THR A 333 7.03 -8.82 -20.22
C THR A 333 6.40 -9.39 -21.49
N GLU A 334 6.40 -10.71 -21.68
CA GLU A 334 5.81 -11.33 -22.88
C GLU A 334 4.31 -11.04 -23.01
N PHE A 335 3.59 -10.93 -21.89
CA PHE A 335 2.17 -10.65 -21.87
C PHE A 335 1.86 -9.19 -22.22
N TYR A 336 2.72 -8.25 -21.80
CA TYR A 336 2.60 -6.87 -22.27
C TYR A 336 2.81 -6.77 -23.78
N GLN A 337 3.83 -7.46 -24.31
CA GLN A 337 4.18 -7.42 -25.74
C GLN A 337 3.07 -7.92 -26.66
N ILE A 338 2.30 -8.93 -26.24
CA ILE A 338 1.21 -9.49 -27.06
C ILE A 338 -0.13 -8.77 -26.88
N SER A 339 -0.25 -7.88 -25.90
CA SER A 339 -1.53 -7.23 -25.57
C SER A 339 -1.81 -5.99 -26.41
N ASP A 340 -3.10 -5.67 -26.57
CA ASP A 340 -3.55 -4.43 -27.20
C ASP A 340 -3.88 -3.32 -26.20
N TYR A 341 -4.40 -3.73 -25.05
CA TYR A 341 -4.90 -2.87 -23.98
C TYR A 341 -4.50 -3.43 -22.62
N ILE A 342 -4.32 -2.53 -21.66
CA ILE A 342 -4.14 -2.87 -20.26
C ILE A 342 -5.38 -2.41 -19.49
N LEU A 343 -5.88 -3.21 -18.56
CA LEU A 343 -7.09 -2.96 -17.78
C LEU A 343 -6.73 -2.64 -16.33
N ASN A 344 -7.34 -1.60 -15.78
CA ASN A 344 -7.31 -1.39 -14.35
C ASN A 344 -8.31 -2.35 -13.69
N THR A 345 -7.84 -3.10 -12.70
CA THR A 345 -8.67 -4.09 -12.02
C THR A 345 -9.68 -3.43 -11.09
N TYR A 346 -10.78 -4.12 -10.82
CA TYR A 346 -11.75 -3.75 -9.80
C TYR A 346 -12.21 -5.02 -9.04
N PRO A 347 -12.67 -4.93 -7.79
CA PRO A 347 -12.93 -3.70 -7.01
C PRO A 347 -11.67 -2.99 -6.50
N ILE A 348 -10.50 -3.64 -6.52
CA ILE A 348 -9.22 -3.05 -6.11
C ILE A 348 -8.37 -2.77 -7.36
N ALA A 349 -8.03 -1.51 -7.57
CA ALA A 349 -7.14 -1.06 -8.64
C ALA A 349 -5.71 -1.62 -8.52
N THR A 350 -5.02 -1.68 -9.65
CA THR A 350 -3.60 -2.00 -9.70
C THR A 350 -2.79 -0.74 -10.02
N GLY A 351 -1.75 -0.50 -9.22
CA GLY A 351 -0.77 0.57 -9.47
C GLY A 351 0.26 0.12 -10.51
N LEU A 352 1.41 -0.37 -10.05
CA LEU A 352 2.60 -0.58 -10.89
C LEU A 352 2.38 -1.43 -12.16
N GLY A 353 1.74 -2.59 -12.07
CA GLY A 353 1.55 -3.44 -13.26
C GLY A 353 0.68 -2.79 -14.34
N PHE A 354 -0.37 -2.07 -13.94
CA PHE A 354 -1.21 -1.32 -14.86
C PHE A 354 -0.42 -0.16 -15.50
N TYR A 355 0.40 0.53 -14.70
CA TYR A 355 1.27 1.62 -15.14
C TYR A 355 2.37 1.17 -16.11
N ASN A 356 2.95 -0.01 -15.89
CA ASN A 356 3.97 -0.58 -16.77
C ASN A 356 3.43 -0.89 -18.17
N GLY A 357 2.13 -1.11 -18.34
CA GLY A 357 1.53 -1.27 -19.67
C GLY A 357 1.78 -0.06 -20.58
N LEU A 358 1.92 1.15 -20.03
CA LEU A 358 2.22 2.35 -20.81
C LEU A 358 3.59 2.27 -21.49
N ALA A 359 4.60 1.65 -20.84
CA ALA A 359 5.94 1.43 -21.39
C ALA A 359 5.90 0.62 -22.68
N PHE A 360 4.94 -0.30 -22.79
CA PHE A 360 4.71 -1.15 -23.96
C PHE A 360 3.67 -0.54 -24.93
N ASN A 361 3.36 0.75 -24.78
CA ASN A 361 2.38 1.46 -25.58
C ASN A 361 0.99 0.79 -25.60
N LEU A 362 0.60 0.17 -24.48
CA LEU A 362 -0.73 -0.37 -24.29
C LEU A 362 -1.70 0.75 -23.95
N ALA A 363 -2.86 0.77 -24.61
CA ALA A 363 -3.88 1.75 -24.28
C ALA A 363 -4.55 1.36 -22.94
N PRO A 364 -4.46 2.19 -21.88
CA PRO A 364 -4.99 1.85 -20.58
C PRO A 364 -6.51 2.02 -20.56
N ILE A 365 -7.24 1.08 -19.97
CA ILE A 365 -8.68 1.18 -19.76
C ILE A 365 -8.95 1.27 -18.25
N LEU A 366 -9.48 2.40 -17.82
CA LEU A 366 -9.77 2.67 -16.40
C LEU A 366 -11.01 1.90 -15.95
N SER A 367 -11.05 1.48 -14.70
CA SER A 367 -12.21 0.81 -14.12
C SER A 367 -13.39 1.77 -13.98
N TYR A 368 -14.61 1.30 -14.21
CA TYR A 368 -15.84 2.08 -13.97
C TYR A 368 -16.19 2.20 -12.47
N THR A 369 -15.46 1.50 -11.60
CA THR A 369 -15.73 1.46 -10.16
C THR A 369 -14.50 1.07 -9.35
N GLY A 370 -14.53 1.34 -8.04
CA GLY A 370 -13.50 0.91 -7.10
C GLY A 370 -13.92 1.07 -5.64
N VAL A 371 -13.25 0.33 -4.73
CA VAL A 371 -13.62 0.27 -3.30
C VAL A 371 -12.54 0.77 -2.34
N ILE A 372 -11.37 1.18 -2.85
CA ILE A 372 -10.24 1.63 -2.03
C ILE A 372 -10.48 3.08 -1.59
N VAL A 373 -10.03 3.43 -0.38
CA VAL A 373 -10.08 4.79 0.23
C VAL A 373 -9.49 5.88 -0.67
N CYS A 374 -8.64 5.49 -1.62
CA CYS A 374 -7.91 6.37 -2.53
C CYS A 374 -8.04 5.93 -4.00
N HIS A 375 -9.16 5.29 -4.39
CA HIS A 375 -9.29 4.74 -5.75
C HIS A 375 -9.06 5.80 -6.84
N ASN A 376 -9.59 7.01 -6.65
CA ASN A 376 -9.49 8.09 -7.63
C ASN A 376 -8.08 8.68 -7.67
N GLU A 377 -7.35 8.63 -6.56
CA GLU A 377 -5.98 9.13 -6.44
C GLU A 377 -4.96 8.22 -7.15
N VAL A 378 -5.28 6.94 -7.35
CA VAL A 378 -4.46 6.05 -8.20
C VAL A 378 -4.57 6.45 -9.67
N ASN A 379 -5.70 7.03 -10.10
CA ASN A 379 -5.84 7.46 -11.50
C ASN A 379 -4.91 8.63 -11.84
N ASP A 380 -4.41 9.39 -10.86
CA ASP A 380 -3.42 10.46 -11.09
C ASP A 380 -2.06 9.96 -11.56
N MET A 381 -1.85 8.63 -11.55
CA MET A 381 -0.71 8.03 -12.23
C MET A 381 -0.80 8.16 -13.76
N PHE A 382 -1.96 8.51 -14.32
CA PHE A 382 -2.21 8.55 -15.76
C PHE A 382 -2.36 9.99 -16.27
N PRO A 383 -2.13 10.23 -17.58
CA PRO A 383 -2.43 11.50 -18.22
C PRO A 383 -3.87 11.94 -17.96
N HIS A 384 -4.07 13.22 -17.63
CA HIS A 384 -5.39 13.78 -17.34
C HIS A 384 -6.36 13.58 -18.52
N GLU A 385 -5.86 13.70 -19.74
CA GLU A 385 -6.61 13.51 -20.97
C GLU A 385 -7.19 12.09 -21.09
N ILE A 386 -6.48 11.08 -20.58
CA ILE A 386 -6.99 9.70 -20.55
C ILE A 386 -8.11 9.55 -19.53
N ILE A 387 -7.99 10.21 -18.38
CA ILE A 387 -8.99 10.20 -17.30
C ILE A 387 -10.27 10.90 -17.76
N GLU A 388 -10.16 12.02 -18.47
CA GLU A 388 -11.31 12.75 -19.01
C GLU A 388 -12.08 11.95 -20.07
N ILE A 389 -11.38 11.18 -20.91
CA ILE A 389 -12.03 10.34 -21.92
C ILE A 389 -12.80 9.18 -21.28
N GLN A 390 -12.32 8.66 -20.15
CA GLN A 390 -12.82 7.43 -19.53
C GLN A 390 -13.55 7.71 -18.21
N GLN A 391 -14.77 8.23 -18.31
CA GLN A 391 -15.65 8.49 -17.17
C GLN A 391 -16.87 7.56 -17.19
N PHE A 392 -16.60 6.26 -17.09
CA PHE A 392 -17.68 5.26 -17.07
C PHE A 392 -18.51 5.39 -15.80
N LYS A 393 -19.83 5.55 -15.95
CA LYS A 393 -20.78 5.65 -14.83
C LYS A 393 -21.38 4.29 -14.46
N SER A 394 -21.28 3.31 -15.36
CA SER A 394 -21.89 1.99 -15.20
C SER A 394 -21.06 0.88 -15.86
N ARG A 395 -21.37 -0.37 -15.49
CA ARG A 395 -20.85 -1.57 -16.16
C ARG A 395 -21.22 -1.60 -17.64
N GLN A 396 -22.43 -1.14 -17.98
CA GLN A 396 -22.92 -1.12 -19.36
C GLN A 396 -22.08 -0.18 -20.21
N GLU A 397 -21.90 1.08 -19.78
CA GLU A 397 -21.05 2.05 -20.47
C GLU A 397 -19.60 1.55 -20.66
N TYR A 398 -19.07 0.81 -19.69
CA TYR A 398 -17.73 0.22 -19.75
C TYR A 398 -17.59 -0.82 -20.87
N PHE A 399 -18.52 -1.77 -20.97
CA PHE A 399 -18.46 -2.81 -22.01
C PHE A 399 -18.89 -2.29 -23.38
N GLU A 400 -19.84 -1.35 -23.45
CA GLU A 400 -20.18 -0.65 -24.70
C GLU A 400 -18.96 0.11 -25.26
N PHE A 401 -18.16 0.73 -24.39
CA PHE A 401 -16.91 1.35 -24.80
C PHE A 401 -15.91 0.35 -25.38
N ILE A 402 -15.75 -0.81 -24.74
CA ILE A 402 -14.87 -1.90 -25.21
C ILE A 402 -15.32 -2.40 -26.59
N GLU A 403 -16.62 -2.62 -26.78
CA GLU A 403 -17.18 -3.06 -28.06
C GLU A 403 -17.02 -2.00 -29.15
N ASN A 404 -17.26 -0.73 -28.84
CA ASN A 404 -17.07 0.37 -29.79
C ASN A 404 -15.61 0.51 -30.23
N GLU A 405 -14.66 0.25 -29.33
CA GLU A 405 -13.24 0.28 -29.64
C GLU A 405 -12.80 -0.82 -30.62
N LYS A 406 -13.55 -1.93 -30.71
CA LYS A 406 -13.32 -2.97 -31.73
C LYS A 406 -13.37 -2.39 -33.15
N TYR A 407 -14.36 -1.56 -33.41
CA TYR A 407 -14.65 -1.07 -34.76
C TYR A 407 -13.93 0.24 -35.07
N ASN A 408 -13.94 1.21 -34.15
CA ASN A 408 -13.46 2.56 -34.44
C ASN A 408 -11.96 2.76 -34.12
N LYS A 409 -11.45 2.09 -33.07
CA LYS A 409 -10.10 2.31 -32.52
C LYS A 409 -9.81 3.79 -32.21
N LYS A 410 -10.85 4.60 -31.99
CA LYS A 410 -10.75 6.07 -31.85
C LYS A 410 -9.98 6.41 -30.59
N TYR A 411 -10.29 5.73 -29.49
CA TYR A 411 -9.58 5.91 -28.24
C TYR A 411 -8.13 5.46 -28.37
N LYS A 412 -7.87 4.25 -28.90
CA LYS A 412 -6.48 3.76 -29.09
C LYS A 412 -5.61 4.75 -29.90
N ARG A 413 -6.13 5.29 -31.00
CA ARG A 413 -5.43 6.30 -31.82
C ARG A 413 -5.15 7.60 -31.07
N LYS A 414 -6.08 8.06 -30.23
CA LYS A 414 -5.87 9.25 -29.39
C LYS A 414 -4.78 9.00 -28.34
N VAL A 415 -4.88 7.88 -27.64
CA VAL A 415 -3.93 7.48 -26.59
C VAL A 415 -2.51 7.34 -27.11
N TYR A 416 -2.34 6.82 -28.32
CA TYR A 416 -1.02 6.68 -28.95
C TYR A 416 -0.30 8.02 -29.19
N LYS A 417 -1.04 9.14 -29.18
CA LYS A 417 -0.46 10.49 -29.22
C LYS A 417 -0.16 11.05 -27.84
N ILE A 418 -0.82 10.52 -26.80
CA ILE A 418 -0.72 10.99 -25.41
C ILE A 418 0.42 10.26 -24.68
N ILE A 419 0.49 8.92 -24.80
CA ILE A 419 1.45 8.08 -24.06
C ILE A 419 2.90 8.54 -24.26
N PRO A 420 3.41 8.76 -25.50
CA PRO A 420 4.81 9.16 -25.67
C PRO A 420 5.14 10.46 -24.93
N LYS A 421 4.28 11.49 -25.06
CA LYS A 421 4.44 12.78 -24.36
C LYS A 421 4.45 12.61 -22.84
N PHE A 422 3.60 11.73 -22.34
CA PHE A 422 3.55 11.41 -20.92
C PHE A 422 4.83 10.70 -20.46
N LEU A 423 5.28 9.68 -21.20
CA LEU A 423 6.51 8.93 -20.89
C LEU A 423 7.75 9.84 -20.93
N ASP A 424 7.79 10.84 -21.80
CA ASP A 424 8.86 11.85 -21.79
C ASP A 424 8.86 12.67 -20.49
N LYS A 425 7.67 13.06 -20.01
CA LYS A 425 7.50 13.78 -18.75
C LYS A 425 7.92 12.94 -17.55
N VAL A 426 7.56 11.66 -17.51
CA VAL A 426 7.93 10.71 -16.44
C VAL A 426 9.20 9.92 -16.75
N SER A 427 10.01 10.40 -17.69
CA SER A 427 11.20 9.70 -18.16
C SER A 427 12.19 9.43 -17.03
N LEU A 428 13.09 8.46 -17.25
CA LEU A 428 14.19 8.17 -16.34
C LEU A 428 15.00 9.43 -15.97
N LYS A 429 15.17 10.37 -16.92
CA LYS A 429 15.85 11.64 -16.67
C LYS A 429 15.09 12.51 -15.67
N SER A 430 13.76 12.67 -15.86
CA SER A 430 12.91 13.40 -14.92
C SER A 430 12.89 12.75 -13.55
N TRP A 431 12.79 11.42 -13.50
CA TRP A 431 12.81 10.66 -12.26
C TRP A 431 14.12 10.85 -11.49
N ARG A 432 15.28 10.77 -12.15
CA ARG A 432 16.60 11.01 -11.54
C ARG A 432 16.72 12.43 -10.99
N LYS A 433 16.23 13.43 -11.73
CA LYS A 433 16.23 14.83 -11.29
C LYS A 433 15.41 15.01 -10.01
N GLU A 434 14.23 14.40 -9.93
CA GLU A 434 13.38 14.45 -8.75
C GLU A 434 14.04 13.73 -7.56
N LEU A 435 14.65 12.56 -7.82
CA LEU A 435 15.38 11.81 -6.81
C LEU A 435 16.56 12.61 -6.23
N GLU A 436 17.37 13.21 -7.11
CA GLU A 436 18.51 14.05 -6.73
C GLU A 436 18.05 15.25 -5.88
N PHE A 437 16.94 15.90 -6.27
CA PHE A 437 16.32 16.95 -5.47
C PHE A 437 15.92 16.46 -4.07
N ILE A 438 15.25 15.31 -3.97
CA ILE A 438 14.86 14.71 -2.70
C ILE A 438 16.09 14.41 -1.83
N TYR A 439 17.16 13.89 -2.43
CA TYR A 439 18.39 13.54 -1.71
C TYR A 439 19.17 14.75 -1.22
N LYS A 440 19.21 15.84 -1.99
CA LYS A 440 19.90 17.08 -1.65
C LYS A 440 19.11 17.98 -0.70
N ASP A 441 17.77 17.94 -0.73
CA ASP A 441 16.97 18.78 0.16
C ASP A 441 17.27 18.46 1.62
N LYS A 442 17.42 19.48 2.47
CA LYS A 442 17.84 19.31 3.86
C LYS A 442 16.72 18.66 4.69
N ALA A 443 17.11 17.70 5.53
CA ALA A 443 16.31 17.15 6.60
C ALA A 443 15.68 18.24 7.48
N ILE A 444 14.42 18.04 7.88
CA ILE A 444 13.84 18.82 8.98
C ILE A 444 14.22 18.14 10.31
N ILE A 445 14.73 18.93 11.25
CA ILE A 445 15.16 18.47 12.58
C ILE A 445 14.10 18.83 13.65
N ALA A 446 14.08 18.07 14.75
CA ALA A 446 13.11 18.07 15.86
C ALA A 446 12.64 19.44 16.38
N SER A 447 13.49 20.49 16.43
CA SER A 447 13.08 21.81 16.94
C SER A 447 11.93 22.44 16.12
N ASN A 448 11.79 22.05 14.85
CA ASN A 448 10.70 22.49 13.98
C ASN A 448 9.48 21.54 14.00
N TYR A 449 9.62 20.38 14.63
CA TYR A 449 8.69 19.25 14.58
C TYR A 449 7.79 19.20 15.80
N GLU A 450 8.35 19.44 17.00
CA GLU A 450 7.60 19.46 18.27
C GLU A 450 6.55 20.59 18.32
N SER A 451 6.80 21.72 17.65
CA SER A 451 5.87 22.87 17.60
C SER A 451 4.72 22.71 16.58
N LYS A 452 4.80 21.75 15.65
CA LYS A 452 3.82 21.56 14.57
C LYS A 452 2.96 20.31 14.68
N GLN A 453 3.22 19.41 15.63
CA GLN A 453 2.36 18.25 15.82
C GLN A 453 1.02 18.67 16.44
N ASN A 454 0.04 18.93 15.58
CA ASN A 454 -1.35 18.85 16.00
C ASN A 454 -1.66 17.38 16.33
N ASP A 455 -1.85 17.06 17.59
CA ASP A 455 -2.21 15.70 18.07
C ASP A 455 -3.62 15.25 17.63
N LYS A 456 -4.29 16.01 16.75
CA LYS A 456 -5.59 15.66 16.19
C LYS A 456 -5.44 14.61 15.10
N GLN A 457 -5.47 13.33 15.50
CA GLN A 457 -5.79 12.25 14.57
C GLN A 457 -7.22 12.39 14.07
N ASN A 458 -7.35 12.70 12.79
CA ASN A 458 -8.65 12.82 12.16
C ASN A 458 -9.15 11.43 11.77
N LEU A 459 -10.28 11.03 12.35
CA LEU A 459 -11.00 9.85 11.91
C LEU A 459 -11.46 10.06 10.46
N ILE A 460 -11.09 9.15 9.58
CA ILE A 460 -11.39 9.26 8.16
C ILE A 460 -12.69 8.52 7.87
N LEU A 461 -13.74 9.29 7.54
CA LEU A 461 -15.10 8.83 7.27
C LEU A 461 -15.59 9.25 5.88
N THR A 462 -14.71 9.24 4.88
CA THR A 462 -15.09 9.47 3.47
C THR A 462 -15.89 8.30 2.91
N ARG A 463 -16.62 8.47 1.80
CA ARG A 463 -17.40 7.40 1.18
C ARG A 463 -16.53 6.20 0.80
N GLU A 464 -15.34 6.47 0.29
CA GLU A 464 -14.32 5.50 -0.12
C GLU A 464 -13.83 4.71 1.10
N SER A 465 -13.63 5.39 2.23
CA SER A 465 -13.25 4.76 3.50
C SER A 465 -14.32 3.80 4.04
N LEU A 466 -15.59 4.13 3.86
CA LEU A 466 -16.72 3.29 4.25
C LEU A 466 -16.82 2.06 3.36
N ASN A 467 -16.62 2.22 2.05
CA ASN A 467 -16.57 1.09 1.11
C ASN A 467 -15.41 0.15 1.43
N TRP A 468 -14.22 0.70 1.70
CA TRP A 468 -13.03 -0.07 2.06
C TRP A 468 -13.20 -0.83 3.38
N PHE A 469 -13.87 -0.22 4.37
CA PHE A 469 -14.25 -0.90 5.60
C PHE A 469 -15.09 -2.15 5.31
N GLU A 470 -16.22 -1.96 4.61
CA GLU A 470 -17.15 -3.04 4.27
C GLU A 470 -16.47 -4.15 3.46
N TYR A 471 -15.57 -3.79 2.55
CA TYR A 471 -14.80 -4.74 1.74
C TYR A 471 -13.94 -5.66 2.61
N ASN A 472 -13.23 -5.11 3.58
CA ASN A 472 -12.28 -5.86 4.41
C ASN A 472 -12.96 -6.65 5.53
N THR A 473 -14.10 -6.19 6.04
CA THR A 473 -14.77 -6.85 7.15
C THR A 473 -15.71 -7.97 6.72
N LYS A 474 -16.11 -8.04 5.43
CA LYS A 474 -17.20 -8.90 4.91
C LYS A 474 -18.57 -8.65 5.57
N ASP A 475 -18.60 -7.94 6.71
CA ASP A 475 -19.79 -7.48 7.41
C ASP A 475 -19.65 -5.99 7.78
N SER A 476 -20.61 -5.19 7.31
CA SER A 476 -20.79 -3.78 7.68
C SER A 476 -20.95 -3.52 9.18
N SER A 477 -21.20 -4.58 9.98
CA SER A 477 -21.30 -4.54 11.45
C SER A 477 -20.11 -5.08 12.23
N SER A 478 -18.98 -5.32 11.58
CA SER A 478 -17.82 -5.89 12.29
C SER A 478 -17.23 -4.94 13.33
N ILE A 479 -17.15 -5.40 14.58
CA ILE A 479 -16.47 -4.73 15.67
C ILE A 479 -15.14 -5.44 15.95
N VAL A 480 -14.30 -5.59 14.91
CA VAL A 480 -13.04 -6.36 14.95
C VAL A 480 -12.23 -6.08 16.22
N LEU A 481 -12.08 -4.80 16.58
CA LEU A 481 -11.28 -4.44 17.73
C LEU A 481 -11.95 -4.78 19.06
N LEU A 482 -13.29 -4.73 19.14
CA LEU A 482 -13.99 -5.19 20.33
C LEU A 482 -13.90 -6.71 20.46
N GLU A 483 -14.00 -7.46 19.37
CA GLU A 483 -13.81 -8.91 19.40
C GLU A 483 -12.41 -9.28 19.91
N GLU A 484 -11.38 -8.60 19.39
CA GLU A 484 -10.01 -8.75 19.90
C GLU A 484 -9.88 -8.29 21.36
N LEU A 485 -10.55 -7.21 21.76
CA LEU A 485 -10.56 -6.73 23.14
C LEU A 485 -11.15 -7.78 24.07
N LEU A 486 -12.29 -8.35 23.68
CA LEU A 486 -12.99 -9.39 24.42
C LEU A 486 -12.19 -10.70 24.50
N LYS A 487 -11.40 -11.04 23.49
CA LYS A 487 -10.46 -12.18 23.54
C LYS A 487 -9.27 -11.90 24.45
N SER A 488 -8.76 -10.66 24.44
CA SER A 488 -7.57 -10.27 25.20
C SER A 488 -7.78 -10.14 26.71
N ARG A 489 -9.02 -10.31 27.21
CA ARG A 489 -9.39 -10.17 28.64
C ARG A 489 -8.94 -8.84 29.27
N LEU A 490 -8.78 -7.79 28.46
CA LEU A 490 -8.41 -6.46 28.95
C LEU A 490 -9.56 -5.84 29.73
N SER A 491 -9.27 -5.34 30.93
CA SER A 491 -10.26 -4.62 31.74
C SER A 491 -10.56 -3.26 31.11
N ILE A 492 -11.84 -2.99 30.88
CA ILE A 492 -12.30 -1.70 30.39
C ILE A 492 -12.54 -0.80 31.61
N SER A 493 -11.94 0.39 31.65
CA SER A 493 -12.21 1.34 32.74
C SER A 493 -13.66 1.83 32.69
N LYS A 494 -14.22 2.22 33.84
CA LYS A 494 -15.60 2.74 33.96
C LYS A 494 -15.87 3.87 32.96
N ASN A 495 -14.94 4.81 32.80
CA ASN A 495 -15.07 5.91 31.83
C ASN A 495 -15.11 5.45 30.37
N HIS A 496 -14.32 4.44 30.00
CA HIS A 496 -14.35 3.88 28.65
C HIS A 496 -15.62 3.08 28.41
N ALA A 497 -16.08 2.32 29.42
CA ALA A 497 -17.34 1.59 29.35
C ALA A 497 -18.53 2.56 29.20
N ILE A 498 -18.56 3.65 29.96
CA ILE A 498 -19.56 4.72 29.82
C ILE A 498 -19.52 5.33 28.43
N LYS A 499 -18.35 5.62 27.85
CA LYS A 499 -18.26 6.14 26.47
C LYS A 499 -18.73 5.14 25.42
N ILE A 500 -18.40 3.85 25.57
CA ILE A 500 -18.90 2.79 24.68
C ILE A 500 -20.42 2.68 24.80
N LEU A 501 -20.95 2.66 26.03
CA LEU A 501 -22.37 2.57 26.30
C LEU A 501 -23.11 3.81 25.80
N ALA A 502 -22.61 5.02 26.05
CA ALA A 502 -23.18 6.27 25.58
C ALA A 502 -23.24 6.34 24.05
N LEU A 503 -22.22 5.84 23.33
CA LEU A 503 -22.31 5.68 21.87
C LEU A 503 -23.32 4.59 21.48
N GLY A 504 -23.43 3.51 22.25
CA GLY A 504 -24.51 2.55 22.06
C GLY A 504 -25.90 3.18 22.20
N PHE A 505 -26.09 4.02 23.23
CA PHE A 505 -27.33 4.73 23.55
C PHE A 505 -27.67 5.86 22.54
N LEU A 506 -26.69 6.69 22.16
CA LEU A 506 -26.85 7.74 21.14
C LEU A 506 -27.25 7.17 19.76
N PHE A 507 -26.99 5.89 19.51
CA PHE A 507 -27.36 5.18 18.29
C PHE A 507 -28.46 4.13 18.53
N GLU A 508 -29.05 4.10 19.73
CA GLU A 508 -30.11 3.17 20.15
C GLU A 508 -31.45 3.40 19.45
N PRO A 509 -31.85 4.59 18.98
CA PRO A 509 -33.07 4.67 18.19
C PRO A 509 -32.90 4.06 16.79
N LEU A 510 -31.68 3.68 16.39
CA LEU A 510 -31.39 3.42 14.98
C LEU A 510 -30.77 2.04 14.67
N TYR A 511 -29.68 1.55 15.27
CA TYR A 511 -29.03 0.34 14.68
C TYR A 511 -28.24 -0.61 15.59
N THR A 512 -28.25 -0.48 16.92
CA THR A 512 -27.65 -1.53 17.77
C THR A 512 -28.62 -2.68 17.95
N SER A 513 -28.32 -3.86 17.39
CA SER A 513 -29.10 -5.05 17.74
C SER A 513 -29.02 -5.24 19.26
N LYS A 514 -30.16 -5.48 19.91
CA LYS A 514 -30.21 -5.80 21.35
C LYS A 514 -29.16 -6.87 21.72
N ALA A 515 -28.77 -7.74 20.79
CA ALA A 515 -27.70 -8.73 20.94
C ALA A 515 -26.28 -8.16 21.12
N VAL A 516 -25.89 -7.09 20.42
CA VAL A 516 -24.56 -6.45 20.61
C VAL A 516 -24.48 -5.79 21.98
N LEU A 517 -25.51 -5.01 22.34
CA LEU A 517 -25.63 -4.40 23.67
C LEU A 517 -25.68 -5.49 24.77
N LYS A 518 -26.40 -6.59 24.56
CA LYS A 518 -26.43 -7.73 25.51
C LYS A 518 -25.07 -8.41 25.63
N LYS A 519 -24.31 -8.58 24.54
CA LYS A 519 -22.92 -9.11 24.58
C LYS A 519 -21.97 -8.17 25.32
N VAL A 520 -22.09 -6.86 25.08
CA VAL A 520 -21.30 -5.80 25.74
C VAL A 520 -21.65 -5.73 27.24
N LYS A 521 -22.93 -5.64 27.60
CA LYS A 521 -23.42 -5.64 29.01
C LYS A 521 -23.01 -6.91 29.76
N LYS A 522 -23.30 -8.10 29.20
CA LYS A 522 -22.97 -9.40 29.82
C LYS A 522 -21.48 -9.59 30.11
N LYS A 523 -20.59 -9.05 29.27
CA LYS A 523 -19.12 -9.18 29.46
C LYS A 523 -18.49 -8.01 30.23
N LEU A 524 -19.12 -6.83 30.26
CA LEU A 524 -18.62 -5.68 31.02
C LEU A 524 -18.97 -5.71 32.52
N LYS A 525 -19.67 -6.74 33.00
CA LYS A 525 -20.19 -6.83 34.39
C LYS A 525 -20.99 -5.57 34.79
N PHE A 526 -21.90 -5.16 33.91
CA PHE A 526 -22.98 -4.22 34.25
C PHE A 526 -24.28 -4.98 34.46
#